data_AF-A0A3Q9SW14-F1
#
_entry.id   AF-A0A3Q9SW14-F1
#
_cell.length_a   1.000
_cell.length_b   1.000
_cell.length_c   1.000
_cell.angle_alpha   90.00
_cell.angle_beta   90.00
_cell.angle_gamma   90.00
#
_symmetry.space_group_name_H-M   'P 1'
#
loop_
_entity.id
_entity.type
_entity.pdbx_description
1 polymer ?
#
loop_
_entity_poly.entity_id
_entity_poly.type
_entity_poly.pdbx_seq_one_letter_code
_entity_poly.pdbx_strand_id
1 'polypeptide(L)'
;DFKHAESHNFVAVGRDTALTPDNFFVMKIDGVKDISVMLNACYDVMHTDLPVSPYMCAGLGASFIDIANHVTSKLAYRGKVGVSYKLTPEISLIAGGFYHGI
;
A
#
# COMPACT_ATOMS: atom_id res chain seq x y z
N ASP A 1 -29.68 16.35 -2.70
CA ASP A 1 -30.30 16.09 -1.40
C ASP A 1 -29.19 15.81 -0.39
N PHE A 2 -28.96 16.71 0.56
CA PHE A 2 -27.81 16.67 1.48
C PHE A 2 -28.18 15.75 2.65
N LYS A 3 -27.76 14.49 2.61
CA LYS A 3 -27.97 13.55 3.73
C LYS A 3 -26.85 13.74 4.75
N HIS A 4 -27.19 14.20 5.96
CA HIS A 4 -26.25 14.42 7.07
C HIS A 4 -25.31 13.24 7.35
N ALA A 5 -25.74 12.01 7.05
CA ALA A 5 -24.94 10.80 7.21
C ALA A 5 -23.71 10.74 6.30
N GLU A 6 -23.70 11.41 5.14
CA GLU A 6 -22.60 11.37 4.17
C GLU A 6 -21.65 12.58 4.28
N SER A 7 -21.86 13.46 5.29
CA SER A 7 -21.07 14.69 5.45
C SER A 7 -19.55 14.45 5.57
N HIS A 8 -19.14 13.26 6.05
CA HIS A 8 -17.73 12.89 6.18
C HIS A 8 -17.03 12.65 4.84
N ASN A 9 -17.79 12.48 3.75
CA ASN A 9 -17.26 12.29 2.40
C ASN A 9 -17.04 13.61 1.65
N PHE A 10 -17.36 14.76 2.24
CA PHE A 10 -17.23 16.06 1.59
C PHE A 10 -16.10 16.88 2.21
N VAL A 11 -15.21 17.40 1.36
CA VAL A 11 -14.07 18.24 1.77
C VAL A 11 -14.14 19.56 1.01
N ALA A 12 -14.00 20.67 1.72
CA ALA A 12 -13.81 21.98 1.13
C ALA A 12 -12.34 22.16 0.73
N VAL A 13 -12.10 22.37 -0.57
CA VAL A 13 -10.76 22.59 -1.12
C VAL A 13 -10.67 24.05 -1.56
N GLY A 14 -9.81 24.81 -0.90
CA GLY A 14 -9.52 26.22 -1.18
C GLY A 14 -8.02 26.44 -1.37
N ARG A 15 -7.66 27.53 -2.04
CA ARG A 15 -6.26 27.92 -2.23
C ARG A 15 -5.69 28.68 -1.03
N ASP A 16 -6.55 29.39 -0.33
CA ASP A 16 -6.22 30.21 0.83
C ASP A 16 -6.37 29.41 2.12
N THR A 17 -5.63 29.82 3.15
CA THR A 17 -5.71 29.21 4.49
C THR A 17 -7.02 29.52 5.21
N ALA A 18 -7.67 30.64 4.87
CA ALA A 18 -8.99 31.01 5.37
C ALA A 18 -10.05 30.73 4.30
N LEU A 19 -10.98 29.84 4.62
CA LEU A 19 -12.11 29.52 3.76
C LEU A 19 -13.23 30.56 3.97
N THR A 20 -13.71 31.12 2.87
CA THR A 20 -14.85 32.03 2.76
C THR A 20 -15.82 31.43 1.74
N PRO A 21 -17.12 31.79 1.76
CA PRO A 21 -18.11 31.21 0.84
C PRO A 21 -17.75 31.23 -0.65
N ASP A 22 -16.85 32.13 -1.07
CA ASP A 22 -16.52 32.38 -2.47
C ASP A 22 -15.15 31.81 -2.91
N ASN A 23 -14.35 31.23 -2.00
CA ASN A 23 -12.97 30.80 -2.30
C ASN A 23 -12.68 29.31 -2.09
N PHE A 24 -13.72 28.46 -2.07
CA PHE A 24 -13.55 27.01 -2.07
C PHE A 24 -14.52 26.32 -3.01
N PHE A 25 -14.17 25.11 -3.39
CA PHE A 25 -15.11 24.16 -3.98
C PHE A 25 -15.23 22.94 -3.09
N VAL A 26 -16.37 22.25 -3.15
CA VAL A 26 -16.61 21.02 -2.39
C VAL A 26 -16.27 19.84 -3.28
N MET A 27 -15.39 18.96 -2.81
CA MET A 27 -15.08 17.69 -3.45
C MET A 27 -15.68 16.54 -2.62
N LYS A 28 -16.32 15.58 -3.30
CA LYS A 28 -16.77 14.34 -2.68
C LYS A 28 -15.68 13.28 -2.81
N ILE A 29 -15.24 12.70 -1.70
CA ILE A 29 -14.31 11.58 -1.63
C ILE A 29 -15.09 10.37 -1.14
N ASP A 30 -15.59 9.58 -2.10
CA ASP A 30 -16.32 8.34 -1.81
C ASP A 30 -15.39 7.21 -1.29
N GLY A 31 -14.09 7.33 -1.53
CA GLY A 31 -13.08 6.39 -1.08
C GLY A 31 -11.69 6.72 -1.61
N VAL A 32 -10.69 6.07 -1.02
CA VAL A 32 -9.31 6.08 -1.49
C VAL A 32 -8.93 4.64 -1.79
N LYS A 33 -8.52 4.35 -3.02
CA LYS A 33 -8.08 3.02 -3.44
C LYS A 33 -6.61 3.08 -3.83
N ASP A 34 -5.81 2.19 -3.28
CA ASP A 34 -4.40 2.05 -3.63
C ASP A 34 -4.14 0.65 -4.17
N ILE A 35 -3.61 0.56 -5.39
CA ILE A 35 -3.23 -0.69 -6.03
C ILE A 35 -1.73 -0.64 -6.33
N SER A 36 -0.96 -1.51 -5.70
CA SER A 36 0.47 -1.62 -5.96
C SER A 36 0.84 -2.84 -6.80
N VAL A 37 1.66 -2.65 -7.83
CA VAL A 37 2.29 -3.72 -8.60
C VAL A 37 3.79 -3.72 -8.28
N MET A 38 4.31 -4.85 -7.80
CA MET A 38 5.67 -4.97 -7.27
C MET A 38 6.42 -6.15 -7.87
N LEU A 39 7.63 -5.91 -8.36
CA LEU A 39 8.62 -6.94 -8.70
C LEU A 39 9.56 -7.11 -7.51
N ASN A 40 9.71 -8.33 -6.99
CA ASN A 40 10.58 -8.62 -5.84
C ASN A 40 11.69 -9.57 -6.25
N ALA A 41 12.93 -9.24 -5.89
CA ALA A 41 14.06 -10.15 -5.88
C ALA A 41 14.22 -10.71 -4.45
N CYS A 42 14.18 -12.03 -4.32
CA CYS A 42 14.22 -12.71 -3.04
C CYS A 42 15.43 -13.64 -2.95
N TYR A 43 15.96 -13.78 -1.73
CA TYR A 43 17.03 -14.69 -1.40
C TYR A 43 16.69 -15.45 -0.12
N ASP A 44 16.77 -16.78 -0.19
CA ASP A 44 16.63 -17.65 0.96
C ASP A 44 18.02 -18.04 1.47
N VAL A 45 18.25 -17.80 2.75
CA VAL A 45 19.49 -18.19 3.43
C VAL A 45 19.33 -19.63 3.90
N MET A 46 19.76 -20.58 3.06
CA MET A 46 19.75 -21.99 3.41
C MET A 46 20.84 -22.28 4.46
N HIS A 47 20.46 -22.87 5.60
CA HIS A 47 21.39 -23.52 6.53
C HIS A 47 21.22 -25.03 6.40
N THR A 48 22.31 -25.77 6.28
CA THR A 48 22.34 -27.22 6.03
C THR A 48 21.70 -28.06 7.14
N ASP A 49 21.53 -27.49 8.33
CA ASP A 49 21.21 -28.24 9.55
C ASP A 49 19.85 -27.87 10.18
N LEU A 50 19.05 -27.00 9.53
CA LEU A 50 17.78 -26.52 10.09
C LEU A 50 16.64 -26.55 9.06
N PRO A 51 15.43 -26.97 9.45
CA PRO A 51 14.24 -26.94 8.59
C PRO A 51 13.66 -25.51 8.39
N VAL A 52 14.23 -24.51 9.07
CA VAL A 52 13.90 -23.09 8.96
C VAL A 52 14.95 -22.38 8.13
N SER A 53 14.51 -21.62 7.12
CA SER A 53 15.36 -20.80 6.27
C SER A 53 14.96 -19.32 6.41
N PRO A 54 15.84 -18.45 6.92
CA PRO A 54 15.64 -17.01 6.82
C PRO A 54 15.48 -16.59 5.35
N TYR A 55 14.58 -15.66 5.07
CA TYR A 55 14.40 -15.09 3.73
C TYR A 55 14.38 -13.57 3.79
N MET A 56 14.86 -12.96 2.71
CA MET A 56 14.79 -11.52 2.50
C MET A 56 14.47 -11.23 1.05
N CYS A 57 13.72 -10.15 0.81
CA CYS A 57 13.41 -9.66 -0.52
C CYS A 57 13.54 -8.14 -0.59
N ALA A 58 13.98 -7.65 -1.73
CA ALA A 58 13.88 -6.25 -2.12
C ALA A 58 13.06 -6.15 -3.40
N GLY A 59 12.18 -5.15 -3.48
CA GLY A 59 11.29 -4.99 -4.61
C GLY A 59 11.11 -3.55 -5.04
N LEU A 60 10.83 -3.38 -6.32
CA LEU A 60 10.57 -2.11 -7.00
C LEU A 60 9.30 -2.26 -7.84
N GLY A 61 8.55 -1.18 -7.99
CA GLY A 61 7.26 -1.23 -8.64
C GLY A 61 6.59 0.13 -8.74
N ALA A 62 5.28 0.11 -8.87
CA ALA A 62 4.45 1.30 -8.94
C ALA A 62 3.17 1.10 -8.13
N SER A 63 2.72 2.16 -7.48
CA SER A 63 1.42 2.22 -6.82
C SER A 63 0.49 3.19 -7.57
N PHE A 64 -0.76 2.80 -7.71
CA PHE A 64 -1.82 3.54 -8.39
C PHE A 64 -2.84 3.95 -7.33
N ILE A 65 -2.84 5.23 -7.00
CA ILE A 65 -3.70 5.81 -5.98
C ILE A 65 -4.86 6.50 -6.70
N ASP A 66 -6.07 6.04 -6.42
CA ASP A 66 -7.33 6.61 -6.90
C ASP A 66 -8.01 7.37 -5.76
N ILE A 67 -8.18 8.67 -5.95
CA ILE A 67 -8.92 9.56 -5.05
C ILE A 67 -10.05 10.18 -5.87
N ALA A 68 -11.29 9.84 -5.54
CA ALA A 68 -12.48 10.42 -6.19
C ALA A 68 -12.44 10.37 -7.74
N ASN A 69 -12.07 9.22 -8.32
CA ASN A 69 -11.89 8.98 -9.76
C ASN A 69 -10.70 9.71 -10.40
N HIS A 70 -9.76 10.20 -9.59
CA HIS A 70 -8.49 10.74 -10.07
C HIS A 70 -7.34 9.78 -9.73
N VAL A 71 -6.82 9.10 -10.76
CA VAL A 71 -5.75 8.11 -10.61
C VAL A 71 -4.38 8.77 -10.78
N THR A 72 -3.54 8.68 -9.77
CA THR A 72 -2.13 9.09 -9.80
C THR A 72 -1.23 7.88 -9.64
N SER A 73 -0.20 7.76 -10.49
CA SER A 73 0.83 6.74 -10.36
C SER A 73 2.07 7.28 -9.64
N LYS A 74 2.64 6.46 -8.74
CA LYS A 74 3.91 6.75 -8.05
C LYS A 74 4.82 5.53 -8.09
N LEU A 75 6.13 5.76 -8.12
CA LEU A 75 7.11 4.70 -7.96
C LEU A 75 7.04 4.15 -6.54
N ALA A 76 7.13 2.84 -6.39
CA ALA A 76 7.04 2.18 -5.11
C ALA A 76 8.20 1.22 -4.91
N TYR A 77 8.59 1.02 -3.65
CA TYR A 77 9.62 0.08 -3.25
C TYR A 77 9.15 -0.72 -2.05
N ARG A 78 9.64 -1.96 -1.94
CA ARG A 78 9.21 -2.87 -0.88
C ARG A 78 10.38 -3.68 -0.35
N GLY A 79 10.53 -3.73 0.97
CA GLY A 79 11.42 -4.67 1.65
C GLY A 79 10.59 -5.76 2.32
N LYS A 80 10.96 -7.03 2.18
CA LYS A 80 10.36 -8.14 2.94
C LYS A 80 11.45 -8.91 3.67
N VAL A 81 11.19 -9.30 4.90
CA VAL A 81 12.10 -10.15 5.69
C VAL A 81 11.28 -11.13 6.51
N GLY A 82 11.80 -12.33 6.71
CA GLY A 82 11.14 -13.32 7.56
C GLY A 82 11.83 -14.67 7.56
N VAL A 83 11.07 -15.69 7.91
CA VAL A 83 11.50 -17.09 7.99
C VAL A 83 10.52 -17.97 7.22
N SER A 84 11.07 -18.97 6.53
CA SER A 84 10.33 -20.01 5.81
C SER A 84 10.61 -21.36 6.47
N TYR A 85 9.57 -22.12 6.81
CA TYR A 85 9.66 -23.46 7.37
C TYR A 85 9.06 -24.48 6.41
N LYS A 86 9.83 -25.48 6.01
CA LYS A 86 9.37 -26.52 5.09
C LYS A 86 8.57 -27.58 5.87
N LEU A 87 7.27 -27.69 5.61
CA LEU A 87 6.41 -28.76 6.15
C LEU A 87 6.58 -30.06 5.35
N THR A 88 6.64 -29.92 4.02
CA THR A 88 6.96 -30.98 3.06
C THR A 88 7.83 -30.37 1.94
N PRO A 89 8.42 -31.16 1.02
CA PRO A 89 9.17 -30.60 -0.10
C PRO A 89 8.37 -29.61 -0.96
N GLU A 90 7.03 -29.69 -0.96
CA GLU A 90 6.12 -28.85 -1.75
C GLU A 90 5.46 -27.72 -0.95
N ILE A 91 5.35 -27.86 0.38
CA ILE A 91 4.61 -26.92 1.25
C ILE A 91 5.57 -26.24 2.22
N SER A 92 5.59 -24.90 2.18
CA SER A 92 6.36 -24.07 3.10
C SER A 92 5.47 -23.07 3.81
N LEU A 93 5.68 -22.91 5.12
CA LEU A 93 5.07 -21.88 5.95
C LEU A 93 6.01 -20.67 6.00
N ILE A 94 5.51 -19.48 5.66
CA ILE A 94 6.30 -18.26 5.69
C ILE A 94 5.74 -17.32 6.76
N ALA A 95 6.60 -16.86 7.66
CA ALA A 95 6.28 -15.83 8.64
C ALA A 95 7.25 -14.67 8.48
N GLY A 96 6.75 -13.44 8.30
CA GLY A 96 7.60 -12.30 8.03
C GLY A 96 6.86 -10.97 8.02
N GLY A 97 7.65 -9.91 7.96
CA GLY A 97 7.18 -8.54 7.82
C GLY A 97 7.57 -7.97 6.46
N PHE A 98 6.84 -6.94 6.04
CA PHE A 98 7.25 -6.14 4.90
C PHE A 98 7.02 -4.66 5.16
N TYR A 99 7.89 -3.85 4.57
CA TYR A 99 7.75 -2.41 4.47
C TYR A 99 7.43 -2.04 3.03
N HIS A 100 6.44 -1.17 2.83
CA HIS A 100 6.03 -0.68 1.52
C HIS A 100 6.13 0.85 1.51
N GLY A 101 6.97 1.39 0.62
CA GLY A 101 7.13 2.82 0.39
C GLY A 101 6.60 3.21 -0.98
N ILE A 102 6.06 4.44 -1.07
CA ILE A 102 5.47 5.08 -2.26
C ILE A 102 6.09 6.48 -2.41
#